data_AF-A0ABD2S8G7-F1
#
_entry.id   AF-A0ABD2S8G7-F1
#
_cell.length_a   1.000
_cell.length_b   1.000
_cell.length_c   1.000
_cell.angle_alpha   90.00
_cell.angle_beta   90.00
_cell.angle_gamma   90.00
#
_symmetry.space_group_name_H-M   'P 1'
#
loop_
_entity.id
_entity.type
_entity.pdbx_description
1 polymer ?
#
loop_
_entity_poly.entity_id
_entity_poly.type
_entity_poly.pdbx_seq_one_letter_code
_entity_poly.pdbx_strand_id
1 'polypeptide(L)'
;MTHEPNWLLDWYFDKLTGKNVTYLIRDHLKERCRLRIAGDVHHYMRHSYVPSNKPVYVQHLLVNGCGGAFLHPTHVFKNFKEIYGTSYETKAAYPTFEDSSRIALGNILKFRKKNWQFDVIGGMIYFMLVFSMFPQCQLDNILKDDTFSGRLGTFFGTVWDLFMYMLGCSYVSAAGAILLLTIAIVFVPSTVSWKKRLLIGILHVSAHLVAALILMLLMELGVEICIRHKLLATSGYHTLYQWYQSVESEHFPDPTGLRERIEQWTFGLYPACIKYLMSGFDVPEVMAVTRSNICKNGIYPCS
;
A
#
# COMPACT_ATOMS: atom_id res chain seq x y z
N MET A 1 4.56 38.53 -5.90
CA MET A 1 4.74 37.07 -6.05
C MET A 1 4.78 36.46 -4.67
N THR A 2 4.08 35.35 -4.45
CA THR A 2 4.16 34.55 -3.20
C THR A 2 4.63 33.14 -3.53
N HIS A 3 5.16 32.42 -2.54
CA HIS A 3 5.54 31.02 -2.73
C HIS A 3 4.31 30.16 -3.05
N GLU A 4 3.27 30.27 -2.23
CA GLU A 4 2.06 29.46 -2.25
C GLU A 4 0.82 30.32 -2.64
N PRO A 5 -0.18 29.75 -3.34
CA PRO A 5 -1.41 30.45 -3.70
C PRO A 5 -2.38 30.43 -2.52
N ASN A 6 -2.05 31.13 -1.42
CA ASN A 6 -2.86 31.10 -0.21
C ASN A 6 -4.34 31.45 -0.47
N TRP A 7 -4.66 32.33 -1.43
CA TRP A 7 -6.06 32.63 -1.78
C TRP A 7 -6.87 31.40 -2.22
N LEU A 8 -6.21 30.45 -2.88
CA LEU A 8 -6.83 29.26 -3.44
C LEU A 8 -6.89 28.15 -2.38
N LEU A 9 -5.79 27.96 -1.65
CA LEU A 9 -5.68 26.93 -0.63
C LEU A 9 -6.46 27.27 0.64
N ASP A 10 -6.48 28.53 1.05
CA ASP A 10 -7.30 29.01 2.16
C ASP A 10 -8.79 28.78 1.89
N TRP A 11 -9.23 29.06 0.65
CA TRP A 11 -10.59 28.75 0.21
C TRP A 11 -10.88 27.24 0.24
N TYR A 12 -9.95 26.41 -0.22
CA TYR A 12 -10.15 24.96 -0.28
C TYR A 12 -10.13 24.28 1.10
N PHE A 13 -9.25 24.73 1.99
CA PHE A 13 -9.07 24.14 3.32
C PHE A 13 -9.86 24.84 4.44
N ASP A 14 -10.64 25.88 4.11
CA ASP A 14 -11.31 26.76 5.06
C ASP A 14 -10.34 27.29 6.14
N LYS A 15 -9.25 27.91 5.68
CA LYS A 15 -8.20 28.47 6.52
C LYS A 15 -7.98 29.94 6.21
N LEU A 16 -7.26 30.63 7.09
CA LEU A 16 -6.85 32.03 6.89
C LEU A 16 -5.35 32.14 7.13
N THR A 17 -4.57 32.09 6.05
CA THR A 17 -3.11 32.22 6.06
C THR A 17 -2.68 33.49 5.32
N GLY A 18 -1.37 33.76 5.24
CA GLY A 18 -0.85 34.90 4.47
C GLY A 18 -1.35 36.28 4.92
N LYS A 19 -1.62 36.48 6.22
CA LYS A 19 -2.15 37.74 6.78
C LYS A 19 -1.35 38.97 6.37
N ASN A 20 -0.02 38.90 6.41
CA ASN A 20 0.87 40.00 6.03
C ASN A 20 0.73 40.38 4.55
N VAL A 21 0.59 39.38 3.67
CA VAL A 21 0.39 39.63 2.23
C VAL A 21 -1.01 40.21 1.99
N THR A 22 -2.01 39.72 2.71
CA THR A 22 -3.37 40.26 2.66
C THR A 22 -3.40 41.72 3.09
N TYR A 23 -2.74 42.07 4.20
CA TYR A 23 -2.59 43.44 4.70
C TYR A 23 -1.85 44.33 3.68
N LEU A 24 -0.72 43.87 3.14
CA LEU A 24 0.00 44.58 2.09
C LEU A 24 -0.88 44.89 0.87
N ILE A 25 -1.64 43.90 0.40
CA ILE A 25 -2.51 44.06 -0.77
C ILE A 25 -3.67 45.01 -0.46
N ARG A 26 -4.38 44.81 0.65
CA ARG A 26 -5.63 45.53 0.94
C ARG A 26 -5.39 46.94 1.46
N ASP A 27 -4.41 47.13 2.34
CA ASP A 27 -4.23 48.37 3.08
C ASP A 27 -3.20 49.30 2.42
N HIS A 28 -2.15 48.73 1.81
CA HIS A 28 -1.08 49.51 1.18
C HIS A 28 -1.17 49.61 -0.34
N LEU A 29 -1.36 48.48 -1.04
CA LEU A 29 -1.46 48.48 -2.50
C LEU A 29 -2.84 48.95 -2.97
N LYS A 30 -3.89 48.58 -2.24
CA LYS A 30 -5.30 48.85 -2.58
C LYS A 30 -5.59 48.36 -4.00
N GLU A 31 -5.95 49.24 -4.92
CA GLU A 31 -6.32 48.90 -6.30
C GLU A 31 -5.12 48.80 -7.26
N ARG A 32 -3.90 48.93 -6.74
CA ARG A 32 -2.67 48.93 -7.55
C ARG A 32 -2.14 47.53 -7.85
N CYS A 33 -2.61 46.48 -7.17
CA CYS A 33 -2.17 45.12 -7.45
C CYS A 33 -2.89 44.57 -8.68
N ARG A 34 -2.25 44.66 -9.86
CA ARG A 34 -2.83 44.11 -11.10
C ARG A 34 -2.74 42.59 -11.16
N LEU A 35 -1.67 42.02 -10.62
CA LEU A 35 -1.39 40.59 -10.70
C LEU A 35 -0.83 40.07 -9.38
N ARG A 36 -1.42 38.99 -8.87
CA ARG A 36 -0.85 38.17 -7.80
C ARG A 36 -0.53 36.79 -8.38
N ILE A 37 0.75 36.44 -8.34
CA ILE A 37 1.27 35.16 -8.84
C ILE A 37 1.83 34.32 -7.69
N ALA A 38 1.62 33.02 -7.74
CA ALA A 38 2.23 32.04 -6.85
C ALA A 38 2.57 30.72 -7.55
N GLY A 39 3.49 29.95 -6.96
CA GLY A 39 3.91 28.62 -7.39
C GLY A 39 3.38 27.54 -6.46
N ASP A 40 4.25 26.58 -6.07
CA ASP A 40 4.01 25.48 -5.11
C ASP A 40 2.96 24.44 -5.55
N VAL A 41 1.77 24.89 -5.95
CA VAL A 41 0.76 24.01 -6.52
C VAL A 41 1.10 23.76 -7.99
N HIS A 42 1.49 22.52 -8.31
CA HIS A 42 2.00 22.09 -9.61
C HIS A 42 0.91 21.99 -10.70
N HIS A 43 0.28 23.11 -11.00
CA HIS A 43 -0.59 23.28 -12.15
C HIS A 43 -0.51 24.73 -12.62
N TYR A 44 -1.19 25.04 -13.72
CA TYR A 44 -1.46 26.40 -14.13
C TYR A 44 -2.93 26.73 -13.91
N MET A 45 -3.21 27.88 -13.31
CA MET A 45 -4.57 28.44 -13.22
C MET A 45 -4.54 29.94 -13.29
N ARG A 46 -5.40 30.53 -14.13
CA ARG A 46 -5.60 31.98 -14.21
C ARG A 46 -7.05 32.32 -13.88
N HIS A 47 -7.23 33.19 -12.91
CA HIS A 47 -8.50 33.81 -12.60
C HIS A 47 -8.42 35.31 -12.90
N SER A 48 -9.48 35.86 -13.46
CA SER A 48 -9.63 37.30 -13.68
C SER A 48 -10.84 37.79 -12.89
N TYR A 49 -10.74 38.99 -12.35
CA TYR A 49 -11.86 39.62 -11.66
C TYR A 49 -13.05 39.76 -12.60
N VAL A 50 -14.25 39.62 -12.04
CA VAL A 50 -15.51 39.95 -12.72
C VAL A 50 -15.82 41.42 -12.41
N PRO A 51 -16.02 42.27 -13.43
CA PRO A 51 -16.35 43.68 -13.22
C PRO A 51 -17.55 43.88 -12.29
N SER A 52 -17.41 44.77 -11.30
CA SER A 52 -18.46 45.14 -10.36
C SER A 52 -18.21 46.55 -9.82
N ASN A 53 -19.19 47.12 -9.11
CA ASN A 53 -19.07 48.44 -8.48
C ASN A 53 -18.21 48.42 -7.18
N LYS A 54 -17.69 47.27 -6.78
CA LYS A 54 -16.89 47.13 -5.56
C LYS A 54 -15.41 47.42 -5.85
N PRO A 55 -14.64 47.95 -4.86
CA PRO A 55 -13.20 48.11 -5.02
C PRO A 55 -12.53 46.75 -5.27
N VAL A 56 -11.58 46.74 -6.21
CA VAL A 56 -10.88 45.52 -6.63
C VAL A 56 -9.45 45.56 -6.13
N TYR A 57 -9.12 44.70 -5.17
CA TYR A 57 -7.78 44.63 -4.61
C TYR A 57 -6.78 43.93 -5.53
N VAL A 58 -7.22 42.96 -6.33
CA VAL A 58 -6.38 42.23 -7.29
C VAL A 58 -7.15 41.99 -8.58
N GLN A 59 -6.55 42.26 -9.75
CA GLN A 59 -7.26 42.04 -11.03
C GLN A 59 -7.08 40.62 -11.57
N HIS A 60 -5.88 40.05 -11.41
CA HIS A 60 -5.55 38.71 -11.87
C HIS A 60 -4.89 37.89 -10.78
N LEU A 61 -5.38 36.66 -10.61
CA LEU A 61 -4.77 35.64 -9.74
C LEU A 61 -4.20 34.54 -10.62
N LEU A 62 -2.91 34.27 -10.46
CA LEU A 62 -2.19 33.30 -11.28
C LEU A 62 -1.49 32.28 -10.38
N VAL A 63 -1.84 31.01 -10.57
CA VAL A 63 -1.05 29.88 -10.07
C VAL A 63 -0.22 29.37 -11.25
N ASN A 64 1.10 29.32 -11.08
CA ASN A 64 2.02 28.77 -12.07
C ASN A 64 3.11 27.97 -11.36
N GLY A 65 2.79 26.72 -11.00
CA GLY A 65 3.73 25.77 -10.41
C GLY A 65 4.29 24.74 -11.40
N CYS A 66 4.24 25.03 -12.71
CA CYS A 66 4.59 24.07 -13.78
C CYS A 66 6.11 23.87 -13.99
N GLY A 67 6.91 23.88 -12.92
CA GLY A 67 8.37 23.80 -12.98
C GLY A 67 8.97 22.43 -13.35
N GLY A 68 8.14 21.40 -13.60
CA GLY A 68 8.57 20.06 -14.01
C GLY A 68 8.26 18.93 -13.03
N ALA A 69 7.67 19.23 -11.87
CA ALA A 69 7.19 18.22 -10.91
C ALA A 69 5.84 17.60 -11.34
N PHE A 70 5.35 16.62 -10.58
CA PHE A 70 4.07 15.96 -10.85
C PHE A 70 2.90 16.95 -10.76
N LEU A 71 1.89 16.79 -11.63
CA LEU A 71 0.76 17.71 -11.70
C LEU A 71 -0.20 17.56 -10.50
N HIS A 72 -0.53 18.68 -9.84
CA HIS A 72 -1.60 18.76 -8.84
C HIS A 72 -2.98 18.89 -9.52
N PRO A 73 -4.05 18.37 -8.89
CA PRO A 73 -5.38 18.40 -9.49
C PRO A 73 -5.90 19.84 -9.63
N THR A 74 -6.49 20.16 -10.78
CA THR A 74 -7.20 21.44 -11.00
C THR A 74 -8.69 21.31 -10.69
N HIS A 75 -9.30 20.14 -10.89
CA HIS A 75 -10.74 19.91 -10.73
C HIS A 75 -11.27 20.20 -9.31
N VAL A 76 -10.44 20.00 -8.28
CA VAL A 76 -10.80 20.29 -6.88
C VAL A 76 -11.03 21.79 -6.62
N PHE A 77 -10.49 22.66 -7.49
CA PHE A 77 -10.60 24.11 -7.37
C PHE A 77 -11.64 24.73 -8.32
N LYS A 78 -12.43 23.90 -9.04
CA LYS A 78 -13.42 24.36 -10.03
C LYS A 78 -14.43 25.38 -9.49
N ASN A 79 -14.72 25.33 -8.20
CA ASN A 79 -15.73 26.17 -7.56
C ASN A 79 -15.16 27.43 -6.90
N PHE A 80 -13.86 27.71 -7.03
CA PHE A 80 -13.26 28.94 -6.54
C PHE A 80 -13.81 30.15 -7.31
N LYS A 81 -14.43 31.11 -6.62
CA LYS A 81 -15.13 32.24 -7.25
C LYS A 81 -14.94 33.58 -6.57
N GLU A 82 -14.41 33.64 -5.35
CA GLU A 82 -14.39 34.89 -4.59
C GLU A 82 -13.18 35.00 -3.67
N ILE A 83 -12.63 36.20 -3.56
CA ILE A 83 -11.66 36.58 -2.54
C ILE A 83 -11.90 38.05 -2.15
N TYR A 84 -11.87 38.34 -0.85
CA TYR A 84 -12.03 39.69 -0.29
C TYR A 84 -13.30 40.45 -0.75
N GLY A 85 -14.40 39.74 -1.05
CA GLY A 85 -15.63 40.37 -1.54
C GLY A 85 -15.68 40.61 -3.06
N THR A 86 -14.59 40.29 -3.79
CA THR A 86 -14.48 40.42 -5.25
C THR A 86 -14.67 39.06 -5.91
N SER A 87 -15.56 38.98 -6.90
CA SER A 87 -15.79 37.76 -7.68
C SER A 87 -14.77 37.58 -8.81
N TYR A 88 -14.45 36.33 -9.12
CA TYR A 88 -13.49 35.92 -10.13
C TYR A 88 -14.03 34.81 -11.01
N GLU A 89 -13.58 34.81 -12.26
CA GLU A 89 -13.85 33.76 -13.23
C GLU A 89 -12.54 33.08 -13.61
N THR A 90 -12.53 31.74 -13.61
CA THR A 90 -11.40 30.97 -14.13
C THR A 90 -11.33 31.13 -15.65
N LYS A 91 -10.26 31.78 -16.13
CA LYS A 91 -10.03 32.02 -17.55
C LYS A 91 -9.21 30.93 -18.24
N ALA A 92 -8.39 30.21 -17.48
CA ALA A 92 -7.59 29.10 -18.00
C ALA A 92 -7.14 28.20 -16.86
N ALA A 93 -7.05 26.90 -17.12
CA ALA A 93 -6.45 25.91 -16.22
C ALA A 93 -5.72 24.85 -17.05
N TYR A 94 -4.54 24.44 -16.60
CA TYR A 94 -3.80 23.31 -17.15
C TYR A 94 -3.31 22.40 -16.03
N PRO A 95 -3.68 21.10 -16.02
CA PRO A 95 -4.61 20.46 -16.95
C PRO A 95 -6.04 21.05 -16.84
N THR A 96 -6.86 20.87 -17.89
CA THR A 96 -8.28 21.25 -17.81
C THR A 96 -8.97 20.51 -16.67
N PHE A 97 -10.10 21.01 -16.16
CA PHE A 97 -10.81 20.34 -15.07
C PHE A 97 -11.21 18.90 -15.41
N GLU A 98 -11.65 18.67 -16.65
CA GLU A 98 -12.05 17.35 -17.14
C GLU A 98 -10.84 16.42 -17.26
N ASP A 99 -9.74 16.91 -17.84
CA ASP A 99 -8.49 16.15 -17.92
C ASP A 99 -7.95 15.81 -16.54
N SER A 100 -7.97 16.77 -15.62
CA SER A 100 -7.51 16.57 -14.25
C SER A 100 -8.31 15.48 -13.54
N SER A 101 -9.64 15.48 -13.68
CA SER A 101 -10.52 14.46 -13.10
C SER A 101 -10.24 13.07 -13.72
N ARG A 102 -10.12 13.01 -15.05
CA ARG A 102 -9.81 11.78 -15.78
C ARG A 102 -8.44 11.20 -15.42
N ILE A 103 -7.42 12.05 -15.28
CA ILE A 103 -6.08 11.66 -14.84
C ILE A 103 -6.14 11.12 -13.42
N ALA A 104 -6.84 11.81 -12.51
CA ALA A 104 -6.99 11.37 -11.12
C ALA A 104 -7.64 9.98 -11.02
N LEU A 105 -8.69 9.72 -11.80
CA LEU A 105 -9.32 8.39 -11.85
C LEU A 105 -8.37 7.31 -12.39
N GLY A 106 -7.60 7.64 -13.43
CA GLY A 106 -6.61 6.73 -14.01
C GLY A 106 -5.42 6.41 -13.08
N ASN A 107 -5.17 7.23 -12.06
CA ASN A 107 -4.04 7.03 -11.16
C ASN A 107 -4.16 5.77 -10.31
N ILE A 108 -5.37 5.26 -10.02
CA ILE A 108 -5.57 4.05 -9.20
C ILE A 108 -4.76 2.86 -9.76
N LEU A 109 -4.82 2.65 -11.08
CA LEU A 109 -4.10 1.55 -11.75
C LEU A 109 -2.74 1.99 -12.30
N LYS A 110 -2.63 3.21 -12.84
CA LYS A 110 -1.39 3.70 -13.44
C LYS A 110 -0.29 3.92 -12.41
N PHE A 111 -0.63 4.41 -11.22
CA PHE A 111 0.32 4.58 -10.13
C PHE A 111 0.92 3.24 -9.74
N ARG A 112 0.07 2.22 -9.54
CA ARG A 112 0.50 0.87 -9.18
C ARG A 112 1.41 0.25 -10.25
N LYS A 113 1.04 0.37 -11.53
CA LYS A 113 1.86 -0.14 -12.65
C LYS A 113 3.25 0.53 -12.72
N LYS A 114 3.32 1.84 -12.47
CA LYS A 114 4.59 2.58 -12.54
C LYS A 114 5.45 2.39 -11.29
N ASN A 115 4.82 2.20 -10.13
CA ASN A 115 5.47 2.10 -8.82
C ASN A 115 5.31 0.70 -8.22
N TRP A 116 5.50 -0.37 -9.01
CA TRP A 116 5.34 -1.75 -8.54
C TRP A 116 6.25 -2.09 -7.35
N GLN A 117 7.38 -1.40 -7.19
CA GLN A 117 8.27 -1.53 -6.02
C GLN A 117 7.55 -1.19 -4.71
N PHE A 118 6.60 -0.25 -4.75
CA PHE A 118 5.77 0.10 -3.60
C PHE A 118 4.92 -1.10 -3.15
N ASP A 119 4.40 -1.89 -4.09
CA ASP A 119 3.63 -3.09 -3.76
C ASP A 119 4.50 -4.17 -3.12
N VAL A 120 5.75 -4.33 -3.55
CA VAL A 120 6.69 -5.28 -2.95
C VAL A 120 6.99 -4.90 -1.50
N ILE A 121 7.26 -3.62 -1.23
CA ILE A 121 7.46 -3.10 0.13
C ILE A 121 6.19 -3.29 0.96
N GLY A 122 5.02 -2.97 0.41
CA GLY A 122 3.73 -3.19 1.06
C GLY A 122 3.49 -4.66 1.41
N GLY A 123 3.83 -5.58 0.49
CA GLY A 123 3.75 -7.02 0.71
C GLY A 123 4.67 -7.50 1.84
N MET A 124 5.91 -6.99 1.91
CA MET A 124 6.82 -7.29 3.02
C MET A 124 6.28 -6.78 4.37
N ILE A 125 5.69 -5.57 4.39
CA ILE A 125 5.05 -5.04 5.61
C ILE A 125 3.89 -5.93 6.02
N TYR A 126 3.02 -6.32 5.09
CA TYR A 126 1.88 -7.20 5.36
C TYR A 126 2.33 -8.56 5.88
N PHE A 127 3.37 -9.14 5.28
CA PHE A 127 3.96 -10.38 5.75
C PHE A 127 4.48 -10.26 7.18
N MET A 128 5.23 -9.19 7.50
CA MET A 128 5.71 -8.94 8.86
C MET A 128 4.58 -8.79 9.89
N LEU A 129 3.44 -8.21 9.50
CA LEU A 129 2.27 -8.09 10.39
C LEU A 129 1.70 -9.45 10.81
N VAL A 130 1.84 -10.48 9.98
CA VAL A 130 1.26 -11.82 10.24
C VAL A 130 2.32 -12.91 10.44
N PHE A 131 3.61 -12.58 10.33
CA PHE A 131 4.70 -13.55 10.25
C PHE A 131 4.72 -14.54 11.41
N SER A 132 4.63 -14.04 12.65
CA SER A 132 4.64 -14.88 13.86
C SER A 132 3.33 -15.64 14.10
N MET A 133 2.36 -15.53 13.20
CA MET A 133 1.10 -16.26 13.26
C MET A 133 1.12 -17.50 12.35
N PHE A 134 2.14 -17.71 11.53
CA PHE A 134 2.24 -18.93 10.72
C PHE A 134 2.77 -20.12 11.53
N PRO A 135 2.33 -21.35 11.22
CA PRO A 135 1.20 -21.73 10.35
C PRO A 135 -0.13 -21.84 11.10
N GLN A 136 -1.25 -21.86 10.37
CA GLN A 136 -2.59 -22.02 10.94
C GLN A 136 -3.07 -23.47 10.83
N CYS A 137 -2.99 -24.21 11.94
CA CYS A 137 -3.22 -25.66 11.97
C CYS A 137 -4.69 -26.08 12.14
N GLN A 138 -5.57 -25.19 12.62
CA GLN A 138 -6.96 -25.51 12.94
C GLN A 138 -7.96 -24.84 11.97
N LEU A 139 -7.79 -25.06 10.67
CA LEU A 139 -8.64 -24.45 9.63
C LEU A 139 -9.87 -25.29 9.26
N ASP A 140 -9.91 -26.55 9.70
CA ASP A 140 -10.94 -27.51 9.31
C ASP A 140 -12.36 -27.03 9.62
N ASN A 141 -12.51 -26.26 10.71
CA ASN A 141 -13.81 -25.79 11.16
C ASN A 141 -14.45 -24.80 10.16
N ILE A 142 -13.64 -24.05 9.40
CA ILE A 142 -14.13 -23.15 8.34
C ILE A 142 -14.73 -23.95 7.16
N LEU A 143 -14.23 -25.16 6.92
CA LEU A 143 -14.63 -26.00 5.78
C LEU A 143 -15.74 -27.00 6.11
N LYS A 144 -16.16 -27.12 7.38
CA LYS A 144 -17.16 -28.13 7.83
C LYS A 144 -18.61 -27.71 7.60
N ASP A 145 -18.92 -26.41 7.52
CA ASP A 145 -20.29 -25.94 7.38
C ASP A 145 -20.81 -26.06 5.94
N ASP A 146 -21.96 -26.71 5.78
CA ASP A 146 -22.59 -26.91 4.47
C ASP A 146 -23.14 -25.60 3.87
N THR A 147 -23.53 -24.65 4.74
CA THR A 147 -24.12 -23.37 4.32
C THR A 147 -23.07 -22.29 4.07
N PHE A 148 -23.30 -21.44 3.07
CA PHE A 148 -22.41 -20.32 2.77
C PHE A 148 -22.36 -19.29 3.91
N SER A 149 -23.50 -19.03 4.57
CA SER A 149 -23.59 -18.12 5.71
C SER A 149 -22.80 -18.65 6.92
N GLY A 150 -22.90 -19.95 7.22
CA GLY A 150 -22.11 -20.59 8.28
C GLY A 150 -20.60 -20.50 8.01
N ARG A 151 -20.17 -20.77 6.78
CA ARG A 151 -18.77 -20.60 6.36
C ARG A 151 -18.26 -19.17 6.48
N LEU A 152 -19.07 -18.16 6.14
CA LEU A 152 -18.70 -16.76 6.36
C LEU A 152 -18.62 -16.42 7.86
N GLY A 153 -19.57 -16.88 8.66
CA GLY A 153 -19.58 -16.67 10.11
C GLY A 153 -18.34 -17.25 10.79
N THR A 154 -18.02 -18.52 10.48
CA THR A 154 -16.81 -19.19 10.98
C THR A 154 -15.53 -18.52 10.49
N PHE A 155 -15.47 -18.10 9.22
CA PHE A 155 -14.33 -17.35 8.68
C PHE A 155 -14.07 -16.05 9.45
N PHE A 156 -15.08 -15.20 9.65
CA PHE A 156 -14.92 -13.95 10.40
C PHE A 156 -14.64 -14.20 11.89
N GLY A 157 -15.22 -15.26 12.46
CA GLY A 157 -14.87 -15.73 13.80
C GLY A 157 -13.39 -16.08 13.91
N THR A 158 -12.84 -16.85 12.96
CA THR A 158 -11.41 -17.17 12.92
C THR A 158 -10.55 -15.91 12.74
N VAL A 159 -10.92 -14.96 11.89
CA VAL A 159 -10.20 -13.68 11.76
C VAL A 159 -10.13 -12.94 13.10
N TRP A 160 -11.22 -12.96 13.89
CA TRP A 160 -11.25 -12.36 15.21
C TRP A 160 -10.37 -13.10 16.22
N ASP A 161 -10.42 -14.43 16.25
CA ASP A 161 -9.58 -15.26 17.11
C ASP A 161 -8.09 -15.04 16.79
N LEU A 162 -7.75 -14.94 15.50
CA LEU A 162 -6.41 -14.61 15.03
C LEU A 162 -5.96 -13.22 15.47
N PHE A 163 -6.85 -12.23 15.44
CA PHE A 163 -6.55 -10.89 15.94
C PHE A 163 -6.24 -10.92 17.45
N MET A 164 -7.04 -11.64 18.24
CA MET A 164 -6.79 -11.79 19.68
C MET A 164 -5.49 -12.55 19.96
N TYR A 165 -5.23 -13.62 19.21
CA TYR A 165 -3.98 -14.38 19.27
C TYR A 165 -2.77 -13.50 18.93
N MET A 166 -2.89 -12.63 17.93
CA MET A 166 -1.83 -11.70 17.55
C MET A 166 -1.45 -10.78 18.72
N LEU A 167 -2.46 -10.20 19.38
CA LEU A 167 -2.24 -9.28 20.51
C LEU A 167 -1.68 -9.97 21.75
N GLY A 168 -2.08 -11.22 22.01
CA GLY A 168 -1.70 -11.95 23.22
C GLY A 168 -0.39 -12.72 23.11
N CYS A 169 -0.16 -13.40 21.99
CA CYS A 169 0.86 -14.45 21.88
C CYS A 169 1.90 -14.18 20.77
N SER A 170 1.60 -13.33 19.79
CA SER A 170 2.46 -13.12 18.62
C SER A 170 3.30 -11.84 18.76
N TYR A 171 4.38 -11.91 19.55
CA TYR A 171 5.19 -10.72 19.90
C TYR A 171 5.73 -9.95 18.68
N VAL A 172 6.18 -10.64 17.62
CA VAL A 172 6.74 -9.98 16.43
C VAL A 172 5.65 -9.25 15.65
N SER A 173 4.52 -9.92 15.39
CA SER A 173 3.35 -9.34 14.73
C SER A 173 2.76 -8.16 15.53
N ALA A 174 2.63 -8.30 16.85
CA ALA A 174 2.15 -7.23 17.73
C ALA A 174 3.09 -6.02 17.72
N ALA A 175 4.41 -6.25 17.84
CA ALA A 175 5.40 -5.18 17.75
C ALA A 175 5.36 -4.47 16.38
N GLY A 176 5.20 -5.23 15.29
CA GLY A 176 5.03 -4.69 13.94
C GLY A 176 3.78 -3.81 13.82
N ALA A 177 2.65 -4.25 14.37
CA ALA A 177 1.39 -3.48 14.37
C ALA A 177 1.52 -2.18 15.19
N ILE A 178 2.18 -2.22 16.36
CA ILE A 178 2.42 -1.03 17.20
C ILE A 178 3.37 -0.04 16.51
N LEU A 179 4.42 -0.54 15.86
CA LEU A 179 5.35 0.29 15.10
C LEU A 179 4.62 0.99 13.94
N LEU A 180 3.81 0.23 13.18
CA LEU A 180 3.02 0.78 12.09
C LEU A 180 2.02 1.84 12.59
N LEU A 181 1.37 1.61 13.74
CA LEU A 181 0.47 2.58 14.37
C LEU A 181 1.20 3.86 14.77
N THR A 182 2.38 3.73 15.37
CA THR A 182 3.20 4.87 15.76
C THR A 182 3.60 5.70 14.55
N ILE A 183 4.08 5.05 13.48
CA ILE A 183 4.40 5.69 12.20
C ILE A 183 3.16 6.38 11.62
N ALA A 184 2.02 5.69 11.56
CA ALA A 184 0.78 6.24 11.02
C ALA A 184 0.34 7.52 11.76
N ILE A 185 0.42 7.56 13.09
CA ILE A 185 0.05 8.75 13.89
C ILE A 185 1.06 9.89 13.69
N VAL A 186 2.36 9.57 13.69
CA VAL A 186 3.44 10.56 13.56
C VAL A 186 3.43 11.21 12.18
N PHE A 187 3.15 10.46 11.12
CA PHE A 187 3.11 10.96 9.75
C PHE A 187 1.86 11.81 9.42
N VAL A 188 0.79 11.74 10.21
CA VAL A 188 -0.33 12.66 10.03
C VAL A 188 0.13 14.10 10.32
N PRO A 189 -0.13 15.08 9.43
CA PRO A 189 0.36 16.44 9.57
C PRO A 189 0.05 17.08 10.93
N SER A 190 0.98 17.88 11.46
CA SER A 190 0.84 18.58 12.74
C SER A 190 -0.26 19.64 12.75
N THR A 191 -0.76 20.04 11.58
CA THR A 191 -1.91 20.94 11.43
C THR A 191 -3.24 20.28 11.84
N VAL A 192 -3.27 18.96 12.00
CA VAL A 192 -4.42 18.18 12.45
C VAL A 192 -4.34 17.97 13.97
N SER A 193 -5.45 18.12 14.68
CA SER A 193 -5.49 17.95 16.14
C SER A 193 -5.09 16.53 16.58
N TRP A 194 -4.45 16.39 17.75
CA TRP A 194 -3.96 15.10 18.26
C TRP A 194 -5.03 14.00 18.28
N LYS A 195 -6.27 14.33 18.69
CA LYS A 195 -7.39 13.39 18.68
C LYS A 195 -7.71 12.86 17.28
N LYS A 196 -7.70 13.74 16.26
CA LYS A 196 -7.95 13.35 14.87
C LYS A 196 -6.78 12.54 14.30
N ARG A 197 -5.53 12.88 14.67
CA ARG A 197 -4.35 12.11 14.28
C ARG A 197 -4.41 10.67 14.79
N LEU A 198 -4.78 10.49 16.06
CA LEU A 198 -4.98 9.19 16.66
C LEU A 198 -6.08 8.40 15.95
N LEU A 199 -7.23 9.03 15.69
CA LEU A 199 -8.35 8.39 14.99
C LEU A 199 -7.95 7.92 13.57
N ILE A 200 -7.30 8.79 12.79
CA ILE A 200 -6.83 8.45 11.44
C ILE A 200 -5.83 7.30 11.49
N GLY A 201 -4.86 7.36 12.41
CA GLY A 201 -3.86 6.31 12.58
C GLY A 201 -4.49 4.96 12.93
N ILE A 202 -5.39 4.92 13.91
CA ILE A 202 -6.09 3.69 14.31
C ILE A 202 -6.91 3.12 13.15
N LEU A 203 -7.73 3.93 12.49
CA LEU A 203 -8.56 3.46 11.36
C LEU A 203 -7.70 2.91 10.22
N HIS A 204 -6.61 3.59 9.90
CA HIS A 204 -5.69 3.18 8.84
C HIS A 204 -5.00 1.86 9.16
N VAL A 205 -4.41 1.73 10.35
CA VAL A 205 -3.72 0.50 10.76
C VAL A 205 -4.69 -0.67 10.91
N SER A 206 -5.88 -0.44 11.48
CA SER A 206 -6.90 -1.47 11.56
C SER A 206 -7.31 -1.99 10.18
N ALA A 207 -7.45 -1.13 9.18
CA ALA A 207 -7.77 -1.56 7.82
C ALA A 207 -6.65 -2.43 7.21
N HIS A 208 -5.39 -2.02 7.35
CA HIS A 208 -4.24 -2.79 6.87
C HIS A 208 -4.08 -4.12 7.62
N LEU A 209 -4.29 -4.12 8.93
CA LEU A 209 -4.19 -5.32 9.76
C LEU A 209 -5.27 -6.35 9.40
N VAL A 210 -6.53 -5.92 9.29
CA VAL A 210 -7.63 -6.80 8.86
C VAL A 210 -7.34 -7.37 7.46
N ALA A 211 -6.85 -6.55 6.53
CA ALA A 211 -6.48 -7.04 5.21
C ALA A 211 -5.34 -8.07 5.26
N ALA A 212 -4.31 -7.85 6.08
CA ALA A 212 -3.19 -8.78 6.23
C ALA A 212 -3.66 -10.12 6.83
N LEU A 213 -4.50 -10.09 7.87
CA LEU A 213 -5.09 -11.28 8.49
C LEU A 213 -5.95 -12.08 7.50
N ILE A 214 -6.81 -11.40 6.74
CA ILE A 214 -7.65 -12.04 5.71
C ILE A 214 -6.79 -12.68 4.63
N LEU A 215 -5.77 -11.98 4.11
CA LEU A 215 -4.89 -12.51 3.07
C LEU A 215 -4.09 -13.71 3.55
N MET A 216 -3.56 -13.65 4.77
CA MET A 216 -2.89 -14.78 5.41
C MET A 216 -3.82 -15.99 5.52
N LEU A 217 -5.03 -15.78 6.04
CA LEU A 217 -6.01 -16.85 6.24
C LEU A 217 -6.44 -17.47 4.91
N LEU A 218 -6.65 -16.67 3.86
CA LEU A 218 -6.96 -17.16 2.52
C LEU A 218 -5.82 -17.98 1.93
N MET A 219 -4.56 -17.56 2.13
CA MET A 219 -3.39 -18.30 1.68
C MET A 219 -3.27 -19.64 2.40
N GLU A 220 -3.36 -19.65 3.74
CA GLU A 220 -3.33 -20.87 4.55
C GLU A 220 -4.47 -21.83 4.21
N LEU A 221 -5.68 -21.30 3.97
CA LEU A 221 -6.82 -22.10 3.53
C LEU A 221 -6.57 -22.72 2.14
N GLY A 222 -6.00 -21.95 1.21
CA GLY A 222 -5.62 -22.46 -0.11
C GLY A 222 -4.62 -23.61 -0.01
N VAL A 223 -3.61 -23.47 0.85
CA VAL A 223 -2.60 -24.52 1.10
C VAL A 223 -3.22 -25.75 1.74
N GLU A 224 -4.09 -25.58 2.74
CA GLU A 224 -4.84 -26.67 3.37
C GLU A 224 -5.69 -27.44 2.37
N ILE A 225 -6.42 -26.74 1.48
CA ILE A 225 -7.20 -27.36 0.40
C ILE A 225 -6.28 -28.16 -0.53
N CYS A 226 -5.15 -27.60 -0.94
CA CYS A 226 -4.18 -28.31 -1.79
C CYS A 226 -3.62 -29.56 -1.11
N ILE A 227 -3.31 -29.51 0.19
CA ILE A 227 -2.86 -30.68 0.97
C ILE A 227 -3.96 -31.76 1.00
N ARG A 228 -5.20 -31.38 1.31
CA ARG A 228 -6.34 -32.32 1.37
C ARG A 228 -6.60 -33.03 0.05
N HIS A 229 -6.44 -32.33 -1.06
CA HIS A 229 -6.58 -32.90 -2.41
C HIS A 229 -5.31 -33.59 -2.92
N LYS A 230 -4.28 -33.76 -2.07
CA LYS A 230 -2.99 -34.38 -2.43
C LYS A 230 -2.30 -33.68 -3.60
N LEU A 231 -2.50 -32.36 -3.73
CA LEU A 231 -1.81 -31.52 -4.70
C LEU A 231 -0.46 -30.99 -4.17
N LEU A 232 -0.35 -30.86 -2.85
CA LEU A 232 0.88 -30.44 -2.15
C LEU A 232 1.18 -31.37 -0.96
N ALA A 233 2.42 -31.32 -0.46
CA ALA A 233 2.96 -32.11 0.64
C ALA A 233 2.91 -33.63 0.40
N THR A 234 3.26 -34.07 -0.81
CA THR A 234 3.12 -35.48 -1.22
C THR A 234 4.42 -36.28 -1.12
N SER A 235 5.57 -35.67 -1.36
CA SER A 235 6.88 -36.36 -1.40
C SER A 235 8.02 -35.64 -0.66
N GLY A 236 7.72 -34.63 0.15
CA GLY A 236 8.66 -33.96 1.06
C GLY A 236 9.31 -32.69 0.49
N TYR A 237 10.37 -32.17 1.11
CA TYR A 237 10.94 -30.85 0.77
C TYR A 237 11.58 -30.71 -0.62
N HIS A 238 11.76 -31.82 -1.34
CA HIS A 238 12.60 -31.89 -2.54
C HIS A 238 11.92 -32.60 -3.70
N THR A 239 10.58 -32.52 -3.78
CA THR A 239 9.76 -33.13 -4.84
C THR A 239 10.24 -32.72 -6.24
N LEU A 240 10.45 -31.43 -6.48
CA LEU A 240 10.92 -30.89 -7.75
C LEU A 240 12.33 -31.40 -8.10
N TYR A 241 13.21 -31.52 -7.10
CA TYR A 241 14.55 -32.08 -7.30
C TYR A 241 14.51 -33.57 -7.63
N GLN A 242 13.66 -34.35 -6.94
CA GLN A 242 13.45 -35.77 -7.25
C GLN A 242 12.87 -35.96 -8.66
N TRP A 243 11.90 -35.13 -9.05
CA TRP A 243 11.36 -35.12 -10.41
C TRP A 243 12.47 -34.79 -11.42
N TYR A 244 13.25 -33.75 -11.18
CA TYR A 244 14.40 -33.40 -12.03
C TYR A 244 15.38 -34.56 -12.18
N GLN A 245 15.78 -35.22 -11.09
CA GLN A 245 16.68 -36.38 -11.14
C GLN A 245 16.08 -37.52 -11.96
N SER A 246 14.77 -37.80 -11.82
CA SER A 246 14.11 -38.84 -12.62
C SER A 246 14.13 -38.52 -14.11
N VAL A 247 13.74 -37.31 -14.51
CA VAL A 247 13.72 -36.88 -15.92
C VAL A 247 15.13 -36.80 -16.49
N GLU A 248 16.10 -36.30 -15.71
CA GLU A 248 17.50 -36.22 -16.10
C GLU A 248 18.09 -37.60 -16.36
N SER A 249 17.83 -38.59 -15.49
CA SER A 249 18.33 -39.95 -15.68
C SER A 249 17.69 -40.67 -16.86
N GLU A 250 16.41 -40.42 -17.13
CA GLU A 250 15.67 -41.03 -18.24
C GLU A 250 16.09 -40.45 -19.61
N HIS A 251 16.20 -39.12 -19.71
CA HIS A 251 16.43 -38.44 -20.99
C HIS A 251 17.90 -38.16 -21.30
N PHE A 252 18.75 -38.11 -20.27
CA PHE A 252 20.16 -37.79 -20.39
C PHE A 252 21.01 -38.81 -19.61
N PRO A 253 21.16 -40.05 -20.11
CA PRO A 253 21.99 -41.05 -19.45
C PRO A 253 23.45 -40.58 -19.40
N ASP A 254 24.17 -40.92 -18.32
CA ASP A 254 25.57 -40.55 -18.11
C ASP A 254 26.49 -41.78 -18.24
N PRO A 255 26.77 -42.26 -19.46
CA PRO A 255 27.59 -43.45 -19.67
C PRO A 255 29.04 -43.24 -19.25
N THR A 256 29.48 -41.99 -19.07
CA THR A 256 30.85 -41.66 -18.70
C THR A 256 31.03 -41.46 -17.20
N GLY A 257 29.97 -41.47 -16.39
CA GLY A 257 30.01 -41.14 -14.95
C GLY A 257 30.46 -39.71 -14.67
N LEU A 258 30.22 -38.77 -15.59
CA LEU A 258 30.59 -37.36 -15.43
C LEU A 258 29.90 -36.72 -14.21
N ARG A 259 28.62 -37.00 -13.97
CA ARG A 259 27.86 -36.44 -12.85
C ARG A 259 28.42 -36.90 -11.51
N GLU A 260 28.72 -38.20 -11.38
CA GLU A 260 29.33 -38.75 -10.17
C GLU A 260 30.72 -38.16 -9.92
N ARG A 261 31.53 -38.00 -10.98
CA ARG A 261 32.83 -37.31 -10.88
C ARG A 261 32.68 -35.85 -10.44
N ILE A 262 31.71 -35.11 -10.99
CA ILE A 262 31.45 -33.72 -10.59
C ILE A 262 30.98 -33.65 -9.14
N GLU A 263 30.11 -34.56 -8.70
CA GLU A 263 29.69 -34.66 -7.31
C GLU A 263 30.88 -34.92 -6.38
N GLN A 264 31.76 -35.86 -6.73
CA GLN A 264 32.99 -36.14 -5.98
C GLN A 264 33.94 -34.95 -5.96
N TRP A 265 34.19 -34.30 -7.11
CA TRP A 265 35.08 -33.14 -7.22
C TRP A 265 34.57 -31.92 -6.46
N THR A 266 33.24 -31.79 -6.35
CA THR A 266 32.60 -30.69 -5.60
C THR A 266 32.28 -31.06 -4.16
N PHE A 267 32.69 -32.24 -3.69
CA PHE A 267 32.35 -32.75 -2.35
C PHE A 267 30.83 -32.71 -2.06
N GLY A 268 30.01 -33.00 -3.06
CA GLY A 268 28.55 -32.96 -2.96
C GLY A 268 27.92 -31.56 -3.08
N LEU A 269 28.71 -30.50 -3.26
CA LEU A 269 28.18 -29.13 -3.36
C LEU A 269 27.32 -28.93 -4.61
N TYR A 270 27.72 -29.48 -5.75
CA TYR A 270 26.95 -29.35 -7.00
C TYR A 270 25.50 -29.84 -6.88
N PRO A 271 25.23 -31.11 -6.49
CA PRO A 271 23.86 -31.58 -6.35
C PRO A 271 23.13 -30.89 -5.18
N ALA A 272 23.83 -30.53 -4.10
CA ALA A 272 23.23 -29.78 -3.00
C ALA A 272 22.74 -28.39 -3.44
N CYS A 273 23.53 -27.65 -4.21
CA CYS A 273 23.14 -26.34 -4.74
C CYS A 273 21.88 -26.44 -5.60
N ILE A 274 21.82 -27.40 -6.54
CA ILE A 274 20.64 -27.59 -7.39
C ILE A 274 19.42 -27.98 -6.55
N LYS A 275 19.59 -28.91 -5.61
CA LYS A 275 18.54 -29.37 -4.69
C LYS A 275 17.92 -28.23 -3.90
N TYR A 276 18.74 -27.39 -3.25
CA TYR A 276 18.23 -26.26 -2.45
C TYR A 276 17.69 -25.12 -3.31
N LEU A 277 18.28 -24.89 -4.49
CA LEU A 277 17.77 -23.91 -5.44
C LEU A 277 16.36 -24.31 -5.92
N MET A 278 16.16 -25.57 -6.30
CA MET A 278 14.85 -26.10 -6.71
C MET A 278 13.82 -26.04 -5.59
N SER A 279 14.19 -26.36 -4.34
CA SER A 279 13.31 -26.14 -3.19
C SER A 279 12.91 -24.66 -3.03
N GLY A 280 13.80 -23.72 -3.36
CA GLY A 280 13.48 -22.28 -3.37
C GLY A 280 12.47 -21.88 -4.45
N PHE A 281 12.39 -22.62 -5.56
CA PHE A 281 11.40 -22.42 -6.62
C PHE A 281 10.07 -23.15 -6.35
N ASP A 282 10.06 -24.14 -5.47
CA ASP A 282 8.87 -24.89 -5.06
C ASP A 282 8.32 -24.41 -3.70
N VAL A 283 8.14 -23.09 -3.59
CA VAL A 283 7.65 -22.43 -2.36
C VAL A 283 6.33 -23.04 -1.86
N PRO A 284 5.32 -23.34 -2.70
CA PRO A 284 4.07 -23.94 -2.23
C PRO A 284 4.27 -25.31 -1.58
N GLU A 285 5.09 -26.20 -2.16
CA GLU A 285 5.37 -27.52 -1.59
C GLU A 285 6.16 -27.39 -0.28
N VAL A 286 7.21 -26.57 -0.27
CA VAL A 286 8.01 -26.34 0.94
C VAL A 286 7.13 -25.79 2.06
N MET A 287 6.25 -24.84 1.76
CA MET A 287 5.32 -24.27 2.74
C MET A 287 4.33 -25.32 3.25
N ALA A 288 3.77 -26.15 2.37
CA ALA A 288 2.84 -27.21 2.73
C ALA A 288 3.49 -28.33 3.59
N VAL A 289 4.71 -28.76 3.24
CA VAL A 289 5.49 -29.75 4.00
C VAL A 289 5.90 -29.20 5.36
N THR A 290 6.39 -27.95 5.40
CA THR A 290 6.76 -27.26 6.65
C THR A 290 5.56 -27.15 7.58
N ARG A 291 4.43 -26.67 7.06
CA ARG A 291 3.16 -26.57 7.77
C ARG A 291 2.72 -27.92 8.32
N SER A 292 2.69 -28.96 7.48
CA SER A 292 2.25 -30.31 7.89
C SER A 292 3.12 -30.87 9.03
N ASN A 293 4.44 -30.65 8.96
CA ASN A 293 5.37 -31.07 10.01
C ASN A 293 5.16 -30.30 11.32
N ILE A 294 5.02 -28.97 11.25
CA ILE A 294 4.76 -28.12 12.42
C ILE A 294 3.43 -28.49 13.08
N CYS A 295 2.36 -28.61 12.30
CA CYS A 295 1.04 -28.92 12.83
C CYS A 295 0.94 -30.32 13.44
N LYS A 296 1.74 -31.29 12.94
CA LYS A 296 1.77 -32.65 13.46
C LYS A 296 2.66 -32.81 14.70
N ASN A 297 3.84 -32.20 14.68
CA ASN A 297 4.87 -32.42 15.70
C ASN A 297 4.89 -31.33 16.77
N GLY A 298 4.17 -30.23 16.55
CA GLY A 298 4.26 -29.00 17.32
C GLY A 298 5.56 -28.24 17.02
N ILE A 299 5.48 -26.90 17.10
CA ILE A 299 6.61 -26.11 17.57
C ILE A 299 6.40 -26.02 19.06
N TYR A 300 7.43 -26.29 19.88
CA TYR A 300 7.37 -26.25 21.34
C TYR A 300 6.36 -25.19 21.85
N PRO A 301 5.31 -25.59 22.59
CA PRO A 301 4.32 -24.63 23.07
C PRO A 301 5.00 -23.63 24.01
N CYS A 302 4.56 -22.37 23.94
CA CYS A 302 4.90 -21.34 24.90
C CYS A 302 4.80 -21.89 26.33
N SER A 303 5.90 -21.84 27.06
CA SER A 303 5.91 -21.91 28.53
C SER A 303 5.37 -20.61 29.12
#